data_AF-A0A835QSN6-F1
#
_entry.id   AF-A0A835QSN6-F1
#
_cell.length_a   1.000
_cell.length_b   1.000
_cell.length_c   1.000
_cell.angle_alpha   90.00
_cell.angle_beta   90.00
_cell.angle_gamma   90.00
#
_symmetry.space_group_name_H-M   'P 1'
#
loop_
_entity.id
_entity.type
_entity.pdbx_description
1 polymer ?
#
loop_
_entity_poly.entity_id
_entity_poly.type
_entity_poly.pdbx_seq_one_letter_code
_entity_poly.pdbx_strand_id
1 'polypeptide(L)'
;MFNAETAHVEDAMHAVVDAVTSCRFEVTDPASEEAVLMKILQVLLACMKSRASRVLSNQHVCNIVNTCFRVVHQAGTKGELLQRISRHTMHELVRCIFSHLSEISKSTGKISPNIEMTGVDKDQAFGVKLMENGNESYGSIATSIDETVVRLETPNGVRIMVEPYGIPCMVEIFHFLCSLLNIVDQIGFTPRSSPMALEEDVPLFALGMINSAVELGGSSIRKHPKLLALIQDELFRNLMQFGLSMSPLILSTVCSIVLNLYYHLRTELKLQLEAFFSCVILRLAQGKYGANYHQQEVAMEALGLLQTENFHGRDVCKSGL
;
A
#
# COMPACT_ATOMS: atom_id res chain seq x y z
N MET A 1 -16.60 -9.20 17.27
CA MET A 1 -15.69 -9.60 18.37
C MET A 1 -14.95 -8.33 18.77
N PHE A 2 -15.10 -7.92 20.04
CA PHE A 2 -14.67 -6.66 20.66
C PHE A 2 -15.41 -5.37 20.21
N ASN A 3 -16.07 -4.69 21.15
CA ASN A 3 -16.55 -3.31 21.01
C ASN A 3 -15.47 -2.40 21.63
N ALA A 4 -15.25 -1.20 21.12
CA ALA A 4 -14.21 -0.30 21.66
C ALA A 4 -14.45 0.09 23.14
N GLU A 5 -15.63 -0.23 23.67
CA GLU A 5 -16.07 0.04 25.04
C GLU A 5 -15.87 -1.15 26.01
N THR A 6 -15.38 -2.30 25.54
CA THR A 6 -15.07 -3.42 26.46
C THR A 6 -13.81 -3.12 27.27
N ALA A 7 -13.88 -3.30 28.58
CA ALA A 7 -12.71 -3.16 29.46
C ALA A 7 -11.56 -4.07 28.99
N HIS A 8 -10.32 -3.57 29.06
CA HIS A 8 -9.09 -4.27 28.64
C HIS A 8 -9.02 -4.64 27.16
N VAL A 9 -9.82 -4.00 26.30
CA VAL A 9 -9.78 -4.25 24.85
C VAL A 9 -8.41 -3.92 24.25
N GLU A 10 -7.72 -2.92 24.79
CA GLU A 10 -6.37 -2.54 24.35
C GLU A 10 -5.36 -3.67 24.58
N ASP A 11 -5.22 -4.10 25.84
CA ASP A 11 -4.32 -5.20 26.24
C ASP A 11 -4.64 -6.48 25.44
N ALA A 12 -5.93 -6.80 25.28
CA ALA A 12 -6.35 -7.98 24.54
C ALA A 12 -6.00 -7.89 23.05
N MET A 13 -6.20 -6.74 22.41
CA MET A 13 -5.87 -6.53 21.00
C MET A 13 -4.36 -6.57 20.77
N HIS A 14 -3.57 -5.93 21.64
CA HIS A 14 -2.11 -5.97 21.58
C HIS A 14 -1.61 -7.41 21.73
N ALA A 15 -2.07 -8.14 22.76
CA ALA A 15 -1.69 -9.53 23.00
C ALA A 15 -2.05 -10.47 21.84
N VAL A 16 -3.21 -10.30 21.21
CA VAL A 16 -3.59 -11.09 20.03
C VAL A 16 -2.66 -10.79 18.85
N VAL A 17 -2.37 -9.51 18.57
CA VAL A 17 -1.49 -9.14 17.46
C VAL A 17 -0.07 -9.64 17.71
N ASP A 18 0.47 -9.47 18.91
CA ASP A 18 1.81 -9.94 19.25
C ASP A 18 1.93 -11.46 19.14
N ALA A 19 0.94 -12.20 19.66
CA ALA A 19 0.92 -13.65 19.58
C ALA A 19 0.84 -14.14 18.13
N VAL A 20 0.03 -13.51 17.28
CA VAL A 20 -0.16 -13.93 15.88
C VAL A 20 0.98 -13.46 14.97
N THR A 21 1.57 -12.29 15.21
CA THR A 21 2.71 -11.80 14.41
C THR A 21 4.02 -12.50 14.77
N SER A 22 4.13 -13.01 16.01
CA SER A 22 5.31 -13.73 16.50
C SER A 22 5.16 -15.26 16.52
N CYS A 23 4.01 -15.78 16.06
CA CYS A 23 3.76 -17.22 16.11
C CYS A 23 4.78 -18.01 15.26
N ARG A 24 5.24 -19.12 15.81
CA ARG A 24 6.10 -20.10 15.13
C ARG A 24 5.41 -21.44 15.21
N PHE A 25 5.30 -22.09 14.06
CA PHE A 25 4.70 -23.42 13.96
C PHE A 25 5.76 -24.41 13.51
N GLU A 26 5.71 -25.60 14.07
CA GLU A 26 6.51 -26.71 13.58
C GLU A 26 5.80 -27.29 12.36
N VAL A 27 6.52 -27.43 11.24
CA VAL A 27 5.92 -27.92 9.99
C VAL A 27 5.70 -29.42 10.11
N THR A 28 4.46 -29.84 10.31
CA THR A 28 4.08 -31.25 10.37
C THR A 28 3.82 -31.82 8.97
N ASP A 29 3.18 -31.04 8.10
CA ASP A 29 2.91 -31.37 6.69
C ASP A 29 2.52 -30.11 5.88
N PRO A 30 2.62 -30.13 4.54
CA PRO A 30 2.34 -28.96 3.70
C PRO A 30 0.90 -28.43 3.76
N ALA A 31 -0.10 -29.30 3.95
CA ALA A 31 -1.49 -28.89 3.98
C ALA A 31 -1.81 -28.16 5.30
N SER A 32 -1.26 -28.65 6.41
CA SER A 32 -1.35 -27.97 7.71
C SER A 32 -0.64 -26.62 7.69
N GLU A 33 0.51 -26.51 7.02
CA GLU A 33 1.22 -25.23 6.86
C GLU A 33 0.34 -24.19 6.13
N GLU A 34 -0.26 -24.55 4.99
CA GLU A 34 -1.15 -23.63 4.28
C GLU A 34 -2.39 -23.25 5.10
N ALA A 35 -2.99 -24.20 5.82
CA ALA A 35 -4.12 -23.93 6.69
C ALA A 35 -3.77 -22.94 7.80
N VAL A 36 -2.59 -23.07 8.40
CA VAL A 36 -2.08 -22.15 9.42
C VAL A 36 -1.84 -20.75 8.84
N LEU A 37 -1.20 -20.64 7.66
CA LEU A 37 -1.00 -19.36 6.99
C LEU A 37 -2.34 -18.64 6.68
N MET A 38 -3.35 -19.40 6.23
CA MET A 38 -4.71 -18.85 6.06
C MET A 38 -5.30 -18.37 7.38
N LYS A 39 -5.07 -19.08 8.50
CA LYS A 39 -5.57 -18.67 9.82
C LYS A 39 -4.89 -17.42 10.34
N ILE A 40 -3.57 -17.26 10.12
CA ILE A 40 -2.84 -16.02 10.44
C ILE A 40 -3.50 -14.84 9.71
N LEU A 41 -3.66 -14.94 8.39
CA LEU A 41 -4.30 -13.90 7.57
C LEU A 41 -5.72 -13.55 8.05
N GLN A 42 -6.54 -14.56 8.37
CA GLN A 42 -7.90 -14.37 8.85
C GLN A 42 -7.96 -13.62 10.19
N VAL A 43 -7.11 -13.99 11.15
CA VAL A 43 -7.08 -13.37 12.48
C VAL A 43 -6.60 -11.93 12.38
N LEU A 44 -5.51 -11.68 11.64
CA LEU A 44 -4.96 -10.34 11.47
C LEU A 44 -5.92 -9.39 10.74
N LEU A 45 -6.58 -9.87 9.68
CA LEU A 45 -7.60 -9.08 8.99
C LEU A 45 -8.81 -8.80 9.89
N ALA A 46 -9.26 -9.78 10.68
CA ALA A 46 -10.35 -9.60 11.63
C ALA A 46 -10.03 -8.54 12.70
N CYS A 47 -8.78 -8.50 13.17
CA CYS A 47 -8.31 -7.45 14.10
C CYS A 47 -8.47 -6.07 13.48
N MET A 48 -8.00 -5.87 12.24
CA MET A 48 -8.07 -4.57 11.56
C MET A 48 -9.48 -4.16 11.12
N LYS A 49 -10.35 -5.12 10.79
CA LYS A 49 -11.76 -4.86 10.46
C LYS A 49 -12.62 -4.51 11.69
N SER A 50 -12.15 -4.79 12.90
CA SER A 50 -12.88 -4.50 14.13
C SER A 50 -12.85 -3.00 14.48
N ARG A 51 -13.86 -2.50 15.18
CA ARG A 51 -13.83 -1.12 15.74
C ARG A 51 -12.73 -0.94 16.79
N ALA A 52 -12.33 -2.05 17.42
CA ALA A 52 -11.24 -2.08 18.38
C ALA A 52 -9.87 -1.86 17.73
N SER A 53 -9.73 -1.93 16.40
CA SER A 53 -8.45 -1.66 15.73
C SER A 53 -7.84 -0.31 16.12
N ARG A 54 -8.67 0.69 16.45
CA ARG A 54 -8.28 2.04 16.87
C ARG A 54 -7.37 2.09 18.11
N VAL A 55 -7.35 1.04 18.92
CA VAL A 55 -6.46 0.96 20.10
C VAL A 55 -5.09 0.35 19.77
N LEU A 56 -4.94 -0.23 18.57
CA LEU A 56 -3.65 -0.77 18.13
C LEU A 56 -2.66 0.36 17.93
N SER A 57 -1.41 0.14 18.30
CA SER A 57 -0.37 1.14 18.08
C SER A 57 0.12 1.17 16.63
N ASN A 58 0.86 2.23 16.26
CA ASN A 58 1.54 2.30 14.96
C ASN A 58 2.39 1.04 14.70
N GLN A 59 3.17 0.59 15.70
CA GLN A 59 3.99 -0.62 15.59
C GLN A 59 3.17 -1.88 15.31
N HIS A 60 2.06 -2.07 16.03
CA HIS A 60 1.21 -3.24 15.84
C HIS A 60 0.66 -3.30 14.41
N VAL A 61 0.18 -2.18 13.88
CA VAL A 61 -0.36 -2.14 12.51
C VAL A 61 0.74 -2.37 11.47
N CYS A 62 1.94 -1.81 11.65
CA CYS A 62 3.09 -2.12 10.80
C CYS A 62 3.47 -3.62 10.87
N ASN A 63 3.46 -4.23 12.06
CA ASN A 63 3.73 -5.67 12.25
C ASN A 63 2.67 -6.54 11.56
N ILE A 64 1.40 -6.15 11.60
CA ILE A 64 0.31 -6.83 10.89
C ILE A 64 0.57 -6.81 9.38
N VAL A 65 0.84 -5.63 8.81
CA VAL A 65 1.14 -5.49 7.37
C VAL A 65 2.37 -6.32 6.98
N ASN A 66 3.44 -6.24 7.76
CA ASN A 66 4.66 -7.04 7.56
C ASN A 66 4.38 -8.54 7.56
N THR A 67 3.62 -9.01 8.54
CA THR A 67 3.30 -10.43 8.66
C THR A 67 2.45 -10.90 7.48
N CYS A 68 1.40 -10.15 7.12
CA CYS A 68 0.57 -10.44 5.94
C CYS A 68 1.40 -10.45 4.65
N PHE A 69 2.32 -9.51 4.47
CA PHE A 69 3.20 -9.48 3.29
C PHE A 69 4.12 -10.71 3.23
N ARG A 70 4.72 -11.10 4.35
CA ARG A 70 5.55 -12.31 4.44
C ARG A 70 4.75 -13.55 4.03
N VAL A 71 3.49 -13.65 4.45
CA VAL A 71 2.60 -14.75 4.03
C VAL A 71 2.30 -14.68 2.53
N VAL A 72 2.06 -13.50 1.94
CA VAL A 72 1.88 -13.33 0.48
C VAL A 72 3.11 -13.83 -0.29
N HIS A 73 4.31 -13.49 0.17
CA HIS A 73 5.54 -13.94 -0.45
C HIS A 73 5.72 -15.47 -0.32
N GLN A 74 5.48 -16.03 0.87
CA GLN A 74 5.54 -17.47 1.10
C GLN A 74 4.51 -18.23 0.27
N ALA A 75 3.31 -17.66 0.08
CA ALA A 75 2.25 -18.27 -0.71
C ALA A 75 2.63 -18.46 -2.18
N GLY A 76 3.60 -17.71 -2.72
CA GLY A 76 4.00 -17.77 -4.13
C GLY A 76 4.44 -19.15 -4.63
N THR A 77 4.88 -20.03 -3.72
CA THR A 77 5.26 -21.43 -4.03
C THR A 77 4.27 -22.46 -3.46
N LYS A 78 3.12 -22.02 -2.95
CA LYS A 78 2.07 -22.83 -2.33
C LYS A 78 0.83 -22.94 -3.24
N GLY A 79 -0.21 -23.61 -2.77
CA GLY A 79 -1.47 -23.78 -3.51
C GLY A 79 -2.10 -22.45 -3.98
N GLU A 80 -2.74 -22.49 -5.16
CA GLU A 80 -3.38 -21.33 -5.80
C GLU A 80 -4.40 -20.62 -4.88
N LEU A 81 -5.11 -21.39 -4.06
CA LEU A 81 -6.07 -20.84 -3.11
C LEU A 81 -5.40 -19.90 -2.10
N LEU A 82 -4.27 -20.31 -1.52
CA LEU A 82 -3.52 -19.49 -0.56
C LEU A 82 -2.93 -18.25 -1.25
N GLN A 83 -2.44 -18.38 -2.48
CA GLN A 83 -1.95 -17.24 -3.27
C GLN A 83 -3.05 -16.18 -3.45
N ARG A 84 -4.25 -16.59 -3.88
CA ARG A 84 -5.38 -15.68 -4.09
C ARG A 84 -5.87 -15.07 -2.78
N ILE A 85 -6.04 -15.87 -1.72
CA ILE A 85 -6.53 -15.40 -0.41
C ILE A 85 -5.54 -14.44 0.24
N SER A 86 -4.23 -14.72 0.17
CA SER A 86 -3.21 -13.84 0.77
C SER A 86 -3.17 -12.48 0.09
N ARG A 87 -3.15 -12.43 -1.25
CA ARG A 87 -3.21 -11.19 -2.02
C ARG A 87 -4.48 -10.39 -1.73
N HIS A 88 -5.63 -11.05 -1.75
CA HIS A 88 -6.90 -10.41 -1.41
C HIS A 88 -6.92 -9.86 0.03
N THR A 89 -6.44 -10.64 1.00
CA THR A 89 -6.37 -10.24 2.40
C THR A 89 -5.49 -9.01 2.59
N MET A 90 -4.33 -8.98 1.93
CA MET A 90 -3.42 -7.84 1.99
C MET A 90 -4.07 -6.57 1.40
N HIS A 91 -4.80 -6.71 0.30
CA HIS A 91 -5.53 -5.61 -0.30
C HIS A 91 -6.62 -5.06 0.64
N GLU A 92 -7.42 -5.95 1.24
CA GLU A 92 -8.42 -5.59 2.23
C GLU A 92 -7.82 -4.93 3.49
N LEU A 93 -6.63 -5.36 3.90
CA LEU A 93 -5.90 -4.78 5.02
C LEU A 93 -5.54 -3.31 4.75
N VAL A 94 -4.97 -3.03 3.58
CA VAL A 94 -4.66 -1.65 3.14
C VAL A 94 -5.92 -0.80 3.09
N ARG A 95 -7.02 -1.34 2.57
CA ARG A 95 -8.32 -0.64 2.55
C ARG A 95 -8.79 -0.26 3.96
N CYS A 96 -8.75 -1.20 4.90
CA CYS A 96 -9.11 -0.92 6.30
C CYS A 96 -8.26 0.21 6.89
N ILE A 97 -6.94 0.16 6.70
CA ILE A 97 -6.01 1.18 7.24
C ILE A 97 -6.31 2.56 6.66
N PHE A 98 -6.38 2.69 5.33
CA PHE A 98 -6.54 4.01 4.69
C PHE A 98 -7.97 4.57 4.77
N SER A 99 -9.00 3.73 4.98
CA SER A 99 -10.32 4.22 5.34
C SER A 99 -10.31 4.99 6.67
N HIS A 100 -9.49 4.58 7.64
CA HIS A 100 -9.35 5.26 8.92
C HIS A 100 -8.65 6.62 8.80
N LEU A 101 -7.79 6.82 7.78
CA LEU A 101 -7.15 8.12 7.53
C LEU A 101 -8.19 9.24 7.39
N SER A 102 -9.31 8.94 6.72
CA SER A 102 -10.42 9.88 6.54
C SER A 102 -11.11 10.26 7.85
N GLU A 103 -11.10 9.37 8.84
CA GLU A 103 -11.69 9.60 10.16
C GLU A 103 -10.77 10.45 11.05
N ILE A 104 -9.46 10.15 11.05
CA ILE A 104 -8.44 10.90 11.80
C ILE A 104 -8.48 12.38 11.38
N SER A 105 -8.54 12.64 10.07
CA SER A 105 -8.61 13.97 9.47
C SER A 105 -9.88 14.78 9.80
N LYS A 106 -10.98 14.11 10.16
CA LYS A 106 -12.21 14.77 10.64
C LYS A 106 -12.09 15.15 12.12
N SER A 107 -11.40 14.33 12.91
CA SER A 107 -11.16 14.57 14.35
C SER A 107 -10.17 15.72 14.59
N THR A 108 -9.12 15.82 13.77
CA THR A 108 -8.07 16.85 13.87
C THR A 108 -8.49 18.25 13.42
N GLY A 109 -9.71 18.43 12.90
CA GLY A 109 -10.27 19.75 12.52
C GLY A 109 -10.47 20.74 13.68
N LYS A 110 -10.07 20.38 14.92
CA LYS A 110 -10.11 21.25 16.10
C LYS A 110 -8.74 21.52 16.75
N ILE A 111 -7.63 21.02 16.20
CA ILE A 111 -6.29 21.26 16.76
C ILE A 111 -5.33 21.70 15.66
N SER A 112 -4.85 22.94 15.77
CA SER A 112 -3.86 23.57 14.89
C SER A 112 -2.53 22.78 14.86
N PRO A 113 -1.75 22.90 13.77
CA PRO A 113 -0.54 22.12 13.57
C PRO A 113 0.64 22.78 14.29
N ASN A 114 1.38 22.01 15.10
CA ASN A 114 2.77 22.35 15.41
C ASN A 114 3.51 21.10 15.90
N ILE A 115 3.90 20.26 14.95
CA ILE A 115 5.14 19.48 15.06
C ILE A 115 5.79 19.53 13.67
N GLU A 116 6.54 20.60 13.44
CA GLU A 116 7.60 20.59 12.43
C GLU A 116 8.66 19.61 12.94
N MET A 117 8.84 18.49 12.23
CA MET A 117 10.04 17.68 12.36
C MET A 117 10.75 17.71 11.01
N THR A 118 11.82 18.49 10.99
CA THR A 118 12.81 18.66 9.92
C THR A 118 13.50 17.34 9.60
N GLY A 119 13.67 17.07 8.30
CA GLY A 119 14.72 16.22 7.70
C GLY A 119 14.87 14.81 8.28
N VAL A 120 14.30 13.82 7.60
CA VAL A 120 14.69 12.42 7.78
C VAL A 120 15.36 11.93 6.50
N ASP A 121 16.58 11.44 6.65
CA ASP A 121 17.44 10.86 5.62
C ASP A 121 16.74 9.77 4.81
N LYS A 122 17.11 9.67 3.53
CA LYS A 122 16.47 8.83 2.51
C LYS A 122 16.70 7.32 2.63
N ASP A 123 17.30 6.81 3.70
CA ASP A 123 17.77 5.40 3.76
C ASP A 123 17.17 4.52 4.88
N GLN A 124 16.03 4.89 5.47
CA GLN A 124 15.28 3.98 6.35
C GLN A 124 14.17 3.26 5.57
N ALA A 125 14.60 2.32 4.72
CA ALA A 125 13.70 1.38 4.07
C ALA A 125 13.03 0.46 5.11
N PHE A 126 11.72 0.28 4.94
CA PHE A 126 10.92 -0.79 5.53
C PHE A 126 11.73 -2.08 5.48
N GLY A 127 12.07 -2.65 6.65
CA GLY A 127 13.04 -3.72 6.80
C GLY A 127 12.58 -5.03 6.17
N VAL A 128 12.66 -5.13 4.84
CA VAL A 128 12.65 -6.38 4.09
C VAL A 128 14.00 -6.49 3.41
N LYS A 129 14.99 -7.05 4.09
CA LYS A 129 16.18 -7.58 3.42
C LYS A 129 15.73 -8.80 2.61
N LEU A 130 15.57 -8.62 1.30
CA LEU A 130 15.46 -9.74 0.36
C LEU A 130 16.79 -10.51 0.41
N MET A 131 16.74 -11.78 0.84
CA MET A 131 17.91 -12.65 0.89
C MET A 131 18.17 -13.28 -0.48
N GLU A 132 19.30 -12.96 -1.11
CA GLU A 132 19.93 -13.79 -2.13
C GLU A 132 20.90 -14.79 -1.46
N ASN A 133 20.59 -16.08 -1.47
CA ASN A 133 21.37 -17.14 -2.16
C ASN A 133 20.96 -18.56 -1.74
N GLY A 134 20.67 -19.39 -2.74
CA GLY A 134 21.32 -20.68 -3.01
C GLY A 134 21.28 -21.82 -1.97
N ASN A 135 20.34 -22.74 -2.20
CA ASN A 135 20.32 -24.20 -1.94
C ASN A 135 20.07 -24.80 -0.54
N GLU A 136 19.04 -25.66 -0.54
CA GLU A 136 18.76 -26.85 0.29
C GLU A 136 18.30 -26.68 1.76
N SER A 137 16.98 -26.73 1.97
CA SER A 137 16.27 -27.93 2.48
C SER A 137 14.93 -27.51 3.09
N TYR A 138 13.84 -28.16 2.69
CA TYR A 138 12.52 -27.92 3.25
C TYR A 138 12.49 -28.37 4.71
N GLY A 139 12.46 -27.41 5.64
CA GLY A 139 12.28 -27.69 7.06
C GLY A 139 13.11 -26.77 7.94
N SER A 140 12.59 -25.57 8.20
CA SER A 140 12.77 -24.79 9.44
C SER A 140 12.07 -23.44 9.31
N ILE A 141 10.96 -23.24 10.03
CA ILE A 141 10.40 -21.92 10.33
C ILE A 141 11.29 -21.29 11.41
N ALA A 142 12.53 -20.97 11.03
CA ALA A 142 13.49 -20.30 11.88
C ALA A 142 14.53 -19.61 10.99
N THR A 143 14.12 -18.53 10.35
CA THR A 143 15.02 -17.38 10.22
C THR A 143 14.58 -16.34 11.23
N SER A 144 15.57 -15.93 12.02
CA SER A 144 15.56 -14.93 13.06
C SER A 144 14.75 -13.70 12.64
N ILE A 145 13.74 -13.38 13.46
CA ILE A 145 13.44 -11.97 13.67
C ILE A 145 14.67 -11.50 14.45
N ASP A 146 15.66 -11.00 13.72
CA ASP A 146 16.63 -10.13 14.34
C ASP A 146 15.82 -9.04 15.04
N GLU A 147 16.01 -8.88 16.35
CA GLU A 147 15.51 -7.77 17.14
C GLU A 147 16.20 -6.47 16.69
N THR A 148 16.15 -6.15 15.41
CA THR A 148 16.35 -4.80 14.94
C THR A 148 15.03 -4.07 15.13
N VAL A 149 14.74 -3.81 16.41
CA VAL A 149 14.20 -2.52 16.83
C VAL A 149 14.92 -1.49 15.98
N VAL A 150 14.22 -0.86 15.05
CA VAL A 150 14.75 0.28 14.32
C VAL A 150 15.19 1.25 15.41
N ARG A 151 16.50 1.39 15.57
CA ARG A 151 17.13 2.36 16.45
C ARG A 151 16.77 3.74 15.91
N LEU A 152 15.58 4.24 16.24
CA LEU A 152 15.40 5.66 16.46
C LEU A 152 16.01 5.95 17.82
N GLU A 153 17.31 6.24 17.85
CA GLU A 153 18.00 6.79 19.03
C GLU A 153 17.56 8.25 19.30
N THR A 154 16.27 8.52 19.22
CA THR A 154 15.65 9.72 19.79
C THR A 154 14.47 9.28 20.65
N PRO A 155 14.34 9.77 21.90
CA PRO A 155 13.24 9.40 22.79
C PRO A 155 11.84 9.70 22.21
N ASN A 156 11.75 10.53 21.16
CA ASN A 156 10.51 10.83 20.45
C ASN A 156 10.09 9.71 19.48
N GLY A 157 11.03 9.00 18.85
CA GLY A 157 10.72 7.95 17.87
C GLY A 157 10.01 6.74 18.47
N VAL A 158 10.53 6.27 19.60
CA VAL A 158 9.97 5.14 20.34
C VAL A 158 8.56 5.47 20.86
N ARG A 159 8.31 6.72 21.27
CA ARG A 159 6.98 7.16 21.73
C ARG A 159 5.93 7.10 20.63
N ILE A 160 6.27 7.53 19.42
CA ILE A 160 5.33 7.55 18.27
C ILE A 160 4.86 6.14 17.91
N MET A 161 5.71 5.12 18.08
CA MET A 161 5.37 3.73 17.73
C MET A 161 4.41 3.05 18.71
N VAL A 162 4.31 3.55 19.95
CA VAL A 162 3.43 3.04 21.00
C VAL A 162 2.08 3.76 21.02
N GLU A 163 1.99 4.94 20.41
CA GLU A 163 0.71 5.66 20.26
C GLU A 163 -0.29 4.90 19.34
N PRO A 164 -1.60 5.08 19.56
CA PRO A 164 -2.63 4.59 18.65
C PRO A 164 -2.30 4.90 17.20
N TYR A 165 -2.52 3.93 16.32
CA TYR A 165 -2.06 4.02 14.95
C TYR A 165 -2.68 5.22 14.23
N GLY A 166 -1.85 5.94 13.49
CA GLY A 166 -2.26 7.16 12.81
C GLY A 166 -1.37 7.47 11.62
N ILE A 167 -1.15 8.76 11.39
CA ILE A 167 -0.39 9.24 10.23
C ILE A 167 1.01 8.63 10.10
N PRO A 168 1.80 8.44 11.18
CA PRO A 168 3.14 7.84 11.07
C PRO A 168 3.13 6.45 10.44
N CYS A 169 2.30 5.53 10.94
CA CYS A 169 2.13 4.19 10.37
C CYS A 169 1.64 4.24 8.91
N MET A 170 0.70 5.13 8.59
CA MET A 170 0.18 5.26 7.22
C MET A 170 1.25 5.75 6.24
N VAL A 171 2.15 6.64 6.68
CA VAL A 171 3.30 7.09 5.88
C VAL A 171 4.25 5.92 5.59
N GLU A 172 4.59 5.13 6.61
CA GLU A 172 5.45 3.95 6.45
C GLU A 172 4.85 2.92 5.51
N ILE A 173 3.56 2.62 5.66
CA ILE A 173 2.85 1.68 4.80
C ILE A 173 2.80 2.21 3.37
N PHE A 174 2.46 3.49 3.15
CA PHE A 174 2.39 4.05 1.81
C PHE A 174 3.75 4.05 1.11
N HIS A 175 4.82 4.39 1.84
CA HIS A 175 6.19 4.30 1.36
C HIS A 175 6.56 2.85 1.00
N PHE A 176 6.22 1.89 1.87
CA PHE A 176 6.40 0.47 1.57
C PHE A 176 5.69 0.06 0.28
N LEU A 177 4.42 0.44 0.09
CA LEU A 177 3.68 0.15 -1.14
C LEU A 177 4.36 0.76 -2.38
N CYS A 178 4.88 1.98 -2.28
CA CYS A 178 5.64 2.61 -3.37
C CYS A 178 6.96 1.87 -3.65
N SER A 179 7.65 1.41 -2.61
CA SER A 179 8.90 0.66 -2.74
C SER A 179 8.72 -0.68 -3.47
N LEU A 180 7.55 -1.31 -3.37
CA LEU A 180 7.22 -2.54 -4.12
C LEU A 180 7.28 -2.30 -5.63
N LEU A 181 6.94 -1.10 -6.10
CA LEU A 181 7.01 -0.74 -7.51
C LEU A 181 8.47 -0.55 -7.98
N ASN A 182 9.34 -0.01 -7.12
CA ASN A 182 10.76 0.20 -7.45
C ASN A 182 11.53 -1.13 -7.57
N ILE A 183 11.14 -2.16 -6.80
CA ILE A 183 11.79 -3.49 -6.86
C ILE A 183 11.53 -4.16 -8.21
N VAL A 184 10.32 -4.01 -8.76
CA VAL A 184 9.97 -4.61 -10.05
C VAL A 184 10.79 -4.00 -11.20
N ASP A 185 11.15 -2.72 -11.10
CA ASP A 185 11.98 -2.04 -12.09
C ASP A 185 13.38 -2.67 -12.22
N GLN A 186 13.99 -3.12 -11.12
CA GLN A 186 15.31 -3.76 -11.16
C GLN A 186 15.27 -5.20 -11.70
N ILE A 187 14.16 -5.91 -11.48
CA ILE A 187 14.00 -7.31 -11.92
C ILE A 187 13.71 -7.39 -13.43
N GLY A 188 13.14 -6.34 -14.03
CA GLY A 188 12.86 -6.24 -15.46
C GLY A 188 14.08 -6.38 -16.40
N PHE A 189 15.31 -6.42 -15.86
CA PHE A 189 16.55 -6.59 -16.62
C PHE A 189 17.25 -7.95 -16.45
N THR A 190 16.72 -8.90 -15.67
CA THR A 190 17.35 -10.22 -15.49
C THR A 190 16.39 -11.38 -15.75
N PRO A 191 16.60 -12.20 -16.80
CA PRO A 191 15.86 -13.43 -16.99
C PRO A 191 16.44 -14.49 -16.04
N ARG A 192 15.89 -14.61 -14.82
CA ARG A 192 16.30 -15.67 -13.88
C ARG A 192 15.10 -16.38 -13.25
N SER A 193 14.78 -17.52 -13.83
CA SER A 193 14.60 -18.82 -13.17
C SER A 193 13.92 -18.82 -11.79
N SER A 194 12.68 -18.37 -11.69
CA SER A 194 11.75 -18.86 -10.66
C SER A 194 10.37 -19.03 -11.28
N PRO A 195 9.59 -20.06 -10.93
CA PRO A 195 8.22 -20.18 -11.40
C PRO A 195 7.33 -19.19 -10.65
N MET A 196 7.53 -17.89 -10.85
CA MET A 196 6.48 -16.90 -10.68
C MET A 196 5.62 -17.02 -11.92
N ALA A 197 4.49 -17.72 -11.85
CA ALA A 197 3.51 -17.76 -12.93
C ALA A 197 2.82 -16.40 -13.16
N LEU A 198 3.46 -15.27 -12.83
CA LEU A 198 2.80 -14.01 -12.50
C LEU A 198 3.78 -12.79 -12.52
N GLU A 199 4.70 -12.70 -13.49
CA GLU A 199 5.59 -11.53 -13.65
C GLU A 199 4.82 -10.20 -13.84
N GLU A 200 3.64 -10.25 -14.47
CA GLU A 200 2.76 -9.07 -14.65
C GLU A 200 1.95 -8.72 -13.38
N ASP A 201 1.80 -9.66 -12.44
CA ASP A 201 0.89 -9.49 -11.30
C ASP A 201 1.53 -8.84 -10.08
N VAL A 202 2.87 -8.73 -10.03
CA VAL A 202 3.54 -8.03 -8.93
C VAL A 202 3.29 -6.52 -9.01
N PRO A 203 3.52 -5.84 -10.16
CA PRO A 203 3.11 -4.44 -10.34
C PRO A 203 1.61 -4.23 -10.14
N LEU A 204 0.77 -5.08 -10.74
CA LEU A 204 -0.68 -4.96 -10.62
C LEU A 204 -1.15 -5.08 -9.18
N PHE A 205 -0.53 -5.95 -8.39
CA PHE A 205 -0.84 -6.09 -6.97
C PHE A 205 -0.46 -4.86 -6.16
N ALA A 206 0.75 -4.34 -6.35
CA ALA A 206 1.19 -3.11 -5.68
C ALA A 206 0.34 -1.89 -6.11
N LEU A 207 0.13 -1.71 -7.40
CA LEU A 207 -0.72 -0.65 -7.96
C LEU A 207 -2.16 -0.76 -7.46
N GLY A 208 -2.72 -1.97 -7.35
CA GLY A 208 -4.06 -2.20 -6.82
C GLY A 208 -4.21 -1.76 -5.36
N MET A 209 -3.20 -2.06 -4.52
CA MET A 209 -3.17 -1.58 -3.13
C MET A 209 -3.04 -0.07 -3.05
N ILE A 210 -2.16 0.54 -3.85
CA ILE A 210 -1.99 1.99 -3.93
C ILE A 210 -3.28 2.67 -4.38
N ASN A 211 -3.95 2.12 -5.41
CA ASN A 211 -5.20 2.68 -5.91
C ASN A 211 -6.26 2.75 -4.80
N SER A 212 -6.41 1.67 -4.04
CA SER A 212 -7.31 1.65 -2.88
C SER A 212 -6.89 2.59 -1.76
N ALA A 213 -5.59 2.74 -1.49
CA ALA A 213 -5.09 3.68 -0.49
C ALA A 213 -5.42 5.13 -0.88
N VAL A 214 -5.24 5.49 -2.15
CA VAL A 214 -5.54 6.82 -2.69
C VAL A 214 -7.06 7.07 -2.77
N GLU A 215 -7.85 6.09 -3.22
CA GLU A 215 -9.32 6.16 -3.29
C GLU A 215 -9.94 6.45 -1.90
N LEU A 216 -9.48 5.72 -0.87
CA LEU A 216 -10.06 5.84 0.48
C LEU A 216 -9.46 7.00 1.29
N GLY A 217 -8.17 7.27 1.11
CA GLY A 217 -7.41 8.25 1.88
C GLY A 217 -7.30 9.63 1.22
N GLY A 218 -7.54 9.75 -0.09
CA GLY A 218 -7.14 10.90 -0.92
C GLY A 218 -7.62 12.25 -0.40
N SER A 219 -8.87 12.32 0.07
CA SER A 219 -9.46 13.55 0.66
C SER A 219 -8.69 14.10 1.86
N SER A 220 -7.95 13.25 2.56
CA SER A 220 -7.22 13.58 3.79
C SER A 220 -5.72 13.70 3.59
N ILE A 221 -5.17 13.10 2.52
CA ILE A 221 -3.73 13.17 2.22
C ILE A 221 -3.23 14.61 2.08
N ARG A 222 -4.05 15.52 1.53
CA ARG A 222 -3.71 16.95 1.41
C ARG A 222 -3.30 17.60 2.74
N LYS A 223 -3.86 17.13 3.87
CA LYS A 223 -3.59 17.69 5.21
C LYS A 223 -2.28 17.15 5.82
N HIS A 224 -1.63 16.20 5.17
CA HIS A 224 -0.47 15.48 5.70
C HIS A 224 0.71 15.58 4.74
N PRO A 225 1.61 16.57 4.93
CA PRO A 225 2.70 16.87 3.99
C PRO A 225 3.61 15.67 3.67
N LYS A 226 3.86 14.79 4.64
CA LYS A 226 4.70 13.60 4.43
C LYS A 226 4.06 12.61 3.43
N LEU A 227 2.75 12.37 3.53
CA LEU A 227 2.03 11.53 2.56
C LEU A 227 1.98 12.22 1.20
N LEU A 228 1.75 13.53 1.18
CA LEU A 228 1.73 14.31 -0.07
C LEU A 228 3.08 14.26 -0.79
N ALA A 229 4.20 14.37 -0.07
CA ALA A 229 5.55 14.27 -0.63
C ALA A 229 5.80 12.89 -1.27
N LEU A 230 5.41 11.80 -0.60
CA LEU A 230 5.50 10.45 -1.18
C LEU A 230 4.69 10.33 -2.48
N ILE A 231 3.52 10.96 -2.55
CA ILE A 231 2.73 10.99 -3.78
C ILE A 231 3.43 11.81 -4.87
N GLN A 232 3.91 13.01 -4.52
CA GLN A 232 4.52 13.95 -5.47
C GLN A 232 5.81 13.41 -6.07
N ASP A 233 6.64 12.74 -5.28
CA ASP A 233 7.99 12.34 -5.66
C ASP A 233 8.07 10.87 -6.06
N GLU A 234 7.60 9.97 -5.19
CA GLU A 234 7.83 8.53 -5.34
C GLU A 234 6.76 7.89 -6.21
N LEU A 235 5.49 8.04 -5.82
CA LEU A 235 4.40 7.46 -6.56
C LEU A 235 4.32 8.03 -7.97
N PHE A 236 4.39 9.36 -8.12
CA PHE A 236 4.20 9.96 -9.44
C PHE A 236 5.30 9.58 -10.43
N ARG A 237 6.55 9.45 -9.97
CA ARG A 237 7.64 8.91 -10.79
C ARG A 237 7.32 7.50 -11.28
N ASN A 238 6.85 6.64 -10.38
CA ASN A 238 6.47 5.27 -10.73
C ASN A 238 5.27 5.25 -11.70
N LEU A 239 4.25 6.09 -11.49
CA LEU A 239 3.10 6.18 -12.41
C LEU A 239 3.50 6.66 -13.80
N MET A 240 4.45 7.60 -13.92
CA MET A 240 4.96 8.04 -15.22
C MET A 240 5.64 6.89 -15.97
N GLN A 241 6.36 6.03 -15.25
CA GLN A 241 7.02 4.86 -15.82
C GLN A 241 6.00 3.77 -16.23
N PHE A 242 5.14 3.34 -15.31
CA PHE A 242 4.14 2.30 -15.58
C PHE A 242 3.05 2.77 -16.56
N GLY A 243 2.82 4.08 -16.69
CA GLY A 243 1.92 4.65 -17.70
C GLY A 243 2.38 4.41 -19.14
N LEU A 244 3.64 4.04 -19.36
CA LEU A 244 4.15 3.64 -20.68
C LEU A 244 4.20 2.11 -20.85
N SER A 245 3.64 1.35 -19.91
CA SER A 245 3.59 -0.12 -19.98
C SER A 245 2.82 -0.59 -21.21
N MET A 246 3.30 -1.69 -21.82
CA MET A 246 2.61 -2.37 -22.92
C MET A 246 1.39 -3.16 -22.48
N SER A 247 1.27 -3.45 -21.17
CA SER A 247 0.11 -4.15 -20.59
C SER A 247 -1.06 -3.18 -20.40
N PRO A 248 -2.20 -3.37 -21.07
CA PRO A 248 -3.37 -2.51 -20.92
C PRO A 248 -3.93 -2.51 -19.49
N LEU A 249 -3.78 -3.62 -18.76
CA LEU A 249 -4.23 -3.74 -17.36
C LEU A 249 -3.43 -2.84 -16.42
N ILE A 250 -2.11 -2.81 -16.59
CA ILE A 250 -1.22 -1.92 -15.83
C ILE A 250 -1.58 -0.48 -16.14
N LEU A 251 -1.70 -0.13 -17.43
CA LEU A 251 -2.06 1.21 -17.87
C LEU A 251 -3.42 1.65 -17.29
N SER A 252 -4.43 0.78 -17.36
CA SER A 252 -5.77 1.05 -16.80
C SER A 252 -5.71 1.33 -15.30
N THR A 253 -4.93 0.53 -14.56
CA THR A 253 -4.75 0.73 -13.11
C THR A 253 -4.02 2.03 -12.81
N VAL A 254 -2.96 2.37 -13.57
CA VAL A 254 -2.24 3.65 -13.45
C VAL A 254 -3.18 4.82 -13.74
N CYS A 255 -3.96 4.76 -14.82
CA CYS A 255 -4.96 5.77 -15.14
C CYS A 255 -5.98 5.94 -14.01
N SER A 256 -6.47 4.84 -13.42
CA SER A 256 -7.37 4.88 -12.27
C SER A 256 -6.75 5.60 -11.07
N ILE A 257 -5.49 5.31 -10.74
CA ILE A 257 -4.76 6.02 -9.68
C ILE A 257 -4.64 7.51 -9.99
N VAL A 258 -4.22 7.86 -11.22
CA VAL A 258 -4.06 9.27 -11.63
C VAL A 258 -5.40 10.02 -11.60
N LEU A 259 -6.51 9.37 -11.98
CA LEU A 259 -7.85 9.95 -11.87
C LEU A 259 -8.25 10.19 -10.41
N ASN A 260 -7.99 9.24 -9.52
CA ASN A 260 -8.22 9.43 -8.07
C ASN A 260 -7.36 10.57 -7.51
N LEU A 261 -6.10 10.68 -7.94
CA LEU A 261 -5.21 11.79 -7.59
C LEU A 261 -5.70 13.13 -8.16
N TYR A 262 -6.22 13.15 -9.38
CA TYR A 262 -6.84 14.34 -9.98
C TYR A 262 -8.04 14.79 -9.14
N TYR A 263 -8.96 13.88 -8.83
CA TYR A 263 -10.17 14.16 -8.06
C TYR A 263 -9.84 14.77 -6.68
N HIS A 264 -8.89 14.18 -5.95
CA HIS A 264 -8.58 14.59 -4.58
C HIS A 264 -7.48 15.67 -4.45
N LEU A 265 -6.49 15.69 -5.33
CA LEU A 265 -5.22 16.42 -5.15
C LEU A 265 -4.82 17.29 -6.36
N ARG A 266 -5.74 17.59 -7.31
CA ARG A 266 -5.44 18.42 -8.50
C ARG A 266 -4.70 19.73 -8.25
N THR A 267 -4.93 20.39 -7.11
CA THR A 267 -4.30 21.67 -6.78
C THR A 267 -2.81 21.51 -6.48
N GLU A 268 -2.44 20.37 -5.90
CA GLU A 268 -1.11 20.08 -5.38
C GLU A 268 -0.25 19.31 -6.38
N LEU A 269 -0.87 18.73 -7.42
CA LEU A 269 -0.23 17.88 -8.43
C LEU A 269 -0.28 18.47 -9.84
N LYS A 270 -0.48 19.78 -10.01
CA LYS A 270 -0.73 20.39 -11.33
C LYS A 270 0.33 20.04 -12.38
N LEU A 271 1.60 20.23 -12.04
CA LEU A 271 2.72 19.98 -12.96
C LEU A 271 2.87 18.49 -13.26
N GLN A 272 2.71 17.64 -12.24
CA GLN A 272 2.76 16.19 -12.40
C GLN A 272 1.63 15.68 -13.31
N LEU A 273 0.41 16.15 -13.10
CA LEU A 273 -0.76 15.82 -13.91
C LEU A 273 -0.60 16.32 -15.35
N GLU A 274 -0.14 17.56 -15.54
CA GLU A 274 0.16 18.10 -16.87
C GLU A 274 1.19 17.26 -17.61
N ALA A 275 2.27 16.86 -16.93
CA ALA A 275 3.29 15.98 -17.49
C ALA A 275 2.71 14.60 -17.84
N PHE A 276 1.88 14.01 -16.98
CA PHE A 276 1.24 12.72 -17.26
C PHE A 276 0.33 12.79 -18.49
N PHE A 277 -0.54 13.79 -18.57
CA PHE A 277 -1.42 13.95 -19.73
C PHE A 277 -0.63 14.20 -21.01
N SER A 278 0.40 15.03 -20.95
CA SER A 278 1.20 15.39 -22.13
C SER A 278 2.08 14.24 -22.60
N CYS A 279 2.78 13.57 -21.68
CA CYS A 279 3.79 12.58 -22.02
C CYS A 279 3.23 11.16 -22.14
N VAL A 280 2.12 10.84 -21.47
CA VAL A 280 1.53 9.50 -21.46
C VAL A 280 0.23 9.50 -22.27
N ILE A 281 -0.82 10.13 -21.75
CA ILE A 281 -2.18 9.96 -22.30
C ILE A 281 -2.29 10.50 -23.74
N LEU A 282 -1.84 11.72 -24.00
CA LEU A 282 -1.92 12.31 -25.35
C LEU A 282 -0.99 11.60 -26.33
N ARG A 283 0.17 11.10 -25.86
CA ARG A 283 1.09 10.32 -26.69
C ARG A 283 0.44 9.01 -27.14
N LEU A 284 -0.15 8.28 -26.20
CA LEU A 284 -0.85 7.02 -26.47
C LEU A 284 -2.08 7.24 -27.35
N ALA A 285 -2.94 8.20 -27.01
CA ALA A 285 -4.17 8.51 -27.76
C ALA A 285 -3.91 8.89 -29.24
N GLN A 286 -2.79 9.55 -29.53
CA GLN A 286 -2.42 9.89 -30.91
C GLN A 286 -1.90 8.71 -31.74
N GLY A 287 -1.70 7.54 -31.13
CA GLY A 287 -1.16 6.34 -31.78
C GLY A 287 0.27 6.50 -32.31
N LYS A 288 0.97 7.57 -31.90
CA LYS A 288 2.35 7.83 -32.30
C LYS A 288 3.29 6.94 -31.47
N TYR A 289 4.40 6.53 -32.06
CA TYR A 289 5.47 5.77 -31.38
C TYR A 289 5.13 4.33 -30.94
N GLY A 290 4.21 3.65 -31.64
CA GLY A 290 4.01 2.20 -31.47
C GLY A 290 2.99 1.76 -30.43
N ALA A 291 2.10 2.66 -29.98
CA ALA A 291 0.99 2.32 -29.10
C ALA A 291 0.00 1.36 -29.77
N ASN A 292 -0.32 0.26 -29.10
CA ASN A 292 -1.30 -0.72 -29.60
C ASN A 292 -2.75 -0.20 -29.43
N TYR A 293 -3.69 -0.84 -30.14
CA TYR A 293 -5.11 -0.44 -30.11
C TYR A 293 -5.69 -0.42 -28.69
N HIS A 294 -5.36 -1.41 -27.85
CA HIS A 294 -5.87 -1.49 -26.49
C HIS A 294 -5.33 -0.38 -25.58
N GLN A 295 -4.07 0.03 -25.74
CA GLN A 295 -3.51 1.18 -25.02
C GLN A 295 -4.17 2.49 -25.45
N GLN A 296 -4.48 2.64 -26.75
CA GLN A 296 -5.22 3.79 -27.26
C GLN A 296 -6.62 3.84 -26.68
N GLU A 297 -7.33 2.71 -26.65
CA GLU A 297 -8.66 2.58 -26.07
C GLU A 297 -8.67 3.01 -24.59
N VAL A 298 -7.75 2.47 -23.77
CA VAL A 298 -7.62 2.84 -22.34
C VAL A 298 -7.28 4.33 -22.17
N ALA A 299 -6.39 4.88 -23.00
CA ALA A 299 -6.04 6.30 -22.94
C ALA A 299 -7.24 7.20 -23.31
N MET A 300 -8.05 6.80 -24.30
CA MET A 300 -9.26 7.52 -24.70
C MET A 300 -10.35 7.45 -23.63
N GLU A 301 -10.52 6.32 -22.97
CA GLU A 301 -11.43 6.18 -21.83
C GLU A 301 -11.02 7.12 -20.68
N ALA A 302 -9.74 7.14 -20.33
CA ALA A 302 -9.21 8.03 -19.29
C ALA A 302 -9.46 9.52 -19.63
N LEU A 303 -9.29 9.92 -20.90
CA LEU A 303 -9.64 11.27 -21.36
C LEU A 303 -11.14 11.57 -21.23
N GLY A 304 -12.00 10.59 -21.54
CA GLY A 304 -13.45 10.71 -21.37
C GLY A 304 -13.85 10.99 -19.92
N LEU A 305 -13.26 10.25 -18.98
CA LEU A 305 -13.53 10.42 -17.55
C LEU A 305 -13.09 11.79 -17.02
N LEU A 306 -11.96 12.33 -17.50
CA LEU A 306 -11.53 13.68 -17.12
C LEU A 306 -12.48 14.77 -17.61
N GLN A 307 -13.11 14.58 -18.77
CA GLN A 307 -14.09 15.53 -19.28
C GLN A 307 -15.36 15.51 -18.43
N THR A 308 -15.92 14.34 -18.13
CA THR A 308 -17.14 14.22 -17.32
C THR A 308 -16.96 14.80 -15.91
N GLU A 309 -15.80 14.60 -15.29
CA GLU A 309 -15.42 15.21 -14.01
C GLU A 309 -15.31 16.75 -14.08
N ASN A 310 -14.73 17.28 -15.16
CA ASN A 310 -14.62 18.74 -15.37
C ASN A 310 -15.96 19.42 -15.68
N PHE A 311 -16.93 18.68 -16.24
CA PHE A 311 -18.30 19.16 -16.39
C PHE A 311 -19.03 19.19 -15.04
N HIS A 312 -18.97 18.12 -14.25
CA HIS A 312 -19.58 18.09 -12.91
C HIS A 312 -18.94 19.11 -11.94
N GLY A 313 -17.62 19.30 -12.00
CA GLY A 313 -16.92 20.31 -11.19
C GLY A 313 -17.31 21.75 -11.53
N ARG A 314 -17.77 22.02 -12.77
CA ARG A 314 -18.30 23.33 -13.18
C ARG A 314 -19.74 23.56 -12.71
N ASP A 315 -20.56 22.51 -12.59
CA ASP A 315 -21.94 22.63 -12.13
C ASP A 315 -22.04 22.81 -10.60
N VAL A 316 -21.12 22.21 -9.83
CA VAL A 316 -21.03 22.44 -8.37
C VAL A 316 -20.50 23.84 -8.04
N CYS A 317 -19.61 24.42 -8.87
CA CYS A 317 -19.16 25.80 -8.66
C CYS A 317 -20.20 26.86 -9.07
N LYS A 318 -21.22 26.50 -9.85
CA LYS A 318 -22.33 27.40 -10.23
C LYS A 318 -23.52 27.38 -9.26
N SER A 319 -23.58 26.40 -8.36
CA SER A 319 -24.69 26.23 -7.39
C SER A 319 -24.37 26.79 -5.99
N GLY A 320 -23.24 27.50 -5.85
CA GLY A 320 -22.79 28.15 -4.61
C GLY A 320 -22.76 29.68 -4.65
N LEU A 321 -23.51 30.32 -5.55
CA LEU A 321 -23.74 31.77 -5.60
C LEU A 321 -25.22 32.08 -5.41
#